data_AF-A0A1E1LRN7-F1
#
_entry.id   AF-A0A1E1LRN7-F1
#
_cell.length_a   1.000
_cell.length_b   1.000
_cell.length_c   1.000
_cell.angle_alpha   90.00
_cell.angle_beta   90.00
_cell.angle_gamma   90.00
#
_symmetry.space_group_name_H-M   'P 1'
#
loop_
_entity.id
_entity.type
_entity.pdbx_description
1 polymer ?
#
loop_
_entity_poly.entity_id
_entity_poly.type
_entity_poly.pdbx_seq_one_letter_code
_entity_poly.pdbx_strand_id
1 'polypeptide(L)'
;MCGSFGCGILDMTKCWDMGTYPADLGTIQARIFGKLTLNRNPQNHFSEIEQAAFSPSQLFPGIEPSEDPMLQARVFAYPDAQSYKLGSNYRQTSQQVDRSE
;
A
#
# COMPACT_ATOMS: atom_id res chain seq x y z
N MET A 1 20.56 -8.45 -15.50
CA MET A 1 21.27 -7.24 -15.04
C MET A 1 21.25 -7.24 -13.53
N CYS A 2 22.31 -7.79 -12.92
CA CYS A 2 22.49 -7.77 -11.47
C CYS A 2 23.24 -6.46 -11.17
N GLY A 3 22.52 -5.42 -10.75
CA GLY A 3 23.13 -4.17 -10.31
C GLY A 3 23.81 -4.32 -8.95
N SER A 4 24.35 -3.22 -8.40
CA SER A 4 25.01 -3.12 -7.08
C SER A 4 24.26 -3.82 -5.94
N PHE A 5 22.96 -4.07 -6.15
CA PHE A 5 22.03 -4.68 -5.21
C PHE A 5 21.74 -6.20 -5.36
N GLY A 6 22.44 -6.97 -6.21
CA GLY A 6 22.59 -8.44 -6.04
C GLY A 6 21.33 -9.27 -6.38
N CYS A 7 20.18 -8.65 -6.21
CA CYS A 7 18.83 -9.01 -6.54
C CYS A 7 18.14 -7.75 -7.12
N GLY A 8 17.02 -7.94 -7.82
CA GLY A 8 16.26 -6.82 -8.36
C GLY A 8 15.54 -6.07 -7.24
N ILE A 9 15.63 -4.73 -7.23
CA ILE A 9 14.91 -3.89 -6.27
C ILE A 9 13.38 -4.00 -6.38
N LEU A 10 12.90 -4.45 -7.55
CA LEU A 10 11.49 -4.65 -7.89
C LEU A 10 11.06 -6.12 -7.77
N ASP A 11 11.89 -6.97 -7.17
CA ASP A 11 11.55 -8.37 -6.92
C ASP A 11 10.83 -8.48 -5.56
N MET A 12 9.52 -8.65 -5.60
CA MET A 12 8.67 -8.85 -4.42
C MET A 12 9.07 -10.06 -3.56
N THR A 13 9.85 -11.01 -4.10
CA THR A 13 10.30 -12.20 -3.33
C THR A 13 11.52 -11.92 -2.44
N LYS A 14 12.06 -10.69 -2.49
CA LYS A 14 13.26 -10.28 -1.76
C LYS A 14 12.92 -9.24 -0.70
N CYS A 15 13.72 -9.21 0.35
CA CYS A 15 13.69 -8.18 1.37
C CYS A 15 14.94 -7.31 1.28
N TRP A 16 14.83 -6.06 1.73
CA TRP A 16 15.99 -5.20 1.87
C TRP A 16 16.71 -5.56 3.17
N ASP A 17 17.95 -6.01 3.05
CA ASP A 17 18.82 -6.22 4.18
C ASP A 17 19.45 -4.88 4.60
N MET A 18 18.90 -4.29 5.67
CA MET A 18 19.31 -2.97 6.18
C MET A 18 20.71 -2.96 6.82
N GLY A 19 21.32 -4.13 7.04
CA GLY A 19 22.58 -4.27 7.78
C GLY A 19 23.79 -4.58 6.91
N THR A 20 23.60 -5.42 5.89
CA THR A 20 24.71 -6.08 5.18
C THR A 20 24.70 -5.86 3.67
N TYR A 21 23.78 -5.02 3.16
CA TYR A 21 23.55 -4.97 1.74
C TYR A 21 23.08 -3.59 1.21
N PRO A 22 23.72 -3.05 0.15
CA PRO A 22 24.81 -3.60 -0.64
C PRO A 22 26.15 -3.41 0.09
N ALA A 23 27.12 -4.31 -0.11
CA ALA A 23 28.34 -4.39 0.72
C ALA A 23 29.22 -3.12 0.69
N ASP A 24 28.98 -2.23 -0.28
CA ASP A 24 29.63 -0.94 -0.48
C ASP A 24 28.92 0.24 0.22
N LEU A 25 27.63 0.11 0.55
CA LEU A 25 26.91 1.04 1.45
C LEU A 25 26.94 0.49 2.87
N GLY A 26 27.34 1.30 3.86
CA GLY A 26 27.22 0.93 5.27
C GLY A 26 25.77 0.69 5.73
N THR A 27 25.59 0.28 6.98
CA THR A 27 24.26 -0.01 7.58
C THR A 27 23.26 1.13 7.37
N ILE A 28 22.14 0.84 6.70
CA ILE A 28 21.06 1.78 6.43
C ILE A 28 20.16 1.85 7.66
N GLN A 29 20.17 2.97 8.37
CA GLN A 29 19.31 3.14 9.55
C GLN A 29 17.84 3.36 9.15
N ALA A 30 16.95 2.60 9.77
CA ALA A 30 15.50 2.81 9.64
C ALA A 30 15.11 4.21 10.15
N ARG A 31 14.41 4.97 9.32
CA ARG A 31 13.92 6.32 9.65
C ARG A 31 12.47 6.25 10.10
N ILE A 32 12.21 6.57 11.37
CA ILE A 32 10.85 6.64 11.90
C ILE A 32 10.22 7.98 11.46
N PHE A 33 9.09 7.91 10.75
CA PHE A 33 8.40 9.09 10.21
C PHE A 33 7.08 9.41 10.91
N GLY A 34 6.59 8.56 11.81
CA GLY A 34 5.33 8.81 12.53
C GLY A 34 4.89 7.64 13.42
N LYS A 35 3.72 7.80 14.06
CA LYS A 35 3.08 6.79 14.91
C LYS A 35 1.57 6.77 14.66
N LEU A 36 1.01 5.58 14.40
CA LEU A 36 -0.41 5.34 14.27
C LEU A 36 -0.94 4.68 15.56
N THR A 37 -2.04 5.18 16.12
CA THR A 37 -2.67 4.61 17.33
C THR A 37 -4.16 4.39 17.08
N LEU A 38 -4.64 3.15 17.27
CA LEU A 38 -6.04 2.78 17.14
C LEU A 38 -6.73 2.90 18.50
N ASN A 39 -7.67 3.84 18.65
CA ASN A 39 -8.28 4.19 19.94
C ASN A 39 -9.81 3.97 20.00
N ARG A 40 -10.43 3.53 18.90
CA ARG A 40 -11.89 3.36 18.81
C ARG A 40 -12.24 2.06 18.09
N ASN A 41 -13.21 1.35 18.64
CA ASN A 41 -13.87 0.24 17.95
C ASN A 41 -14.99 0.75 17.02
N PRO A 42 -15.36 0.00 15.99
CA PRO A 42 -16.47 0.33 15.12
C PRO A 42 -17.82 0.26 15.86
N GLN A 43 -18.75 1.12 15.50
CA GLN A 43 -20.13 1.13 16.01
C GLN A 43 -20.99 0.14 15.21
N ASN A 44 -20.73 0.02 13.90
CA ASN A 44 -21.40 -0.93 13.03
C ASN A 44 -20.38 -1.73 12.22
N HIS A 45 -20.26 -3.03 12.50
CA HIS A 45 -19.30 -3.91 11.85
C HIS A 45 -19.51 -3.99 10.33
N PHE A 46 -20.76 -4.07 9.86
CA PHE A 46 -21.03 -4.23 8.44
C PHE A 46 -20.70 -2.96 7.66
N SER A 47 -21.13 -1.80 8.17
CA SER A 47 -20.89 -0.53 7.50
C SER A 47 -19.44 -0.05 7.60
N GLU A 48 -18.73 -0.36 8.69
CA GLU A 48 -17.35 0.13 8.91
C GLU A 48 -16.27 -0.87 8.49
N ILE A 49 -16.44 -2.18 8.73
CA ILE A 49 -15.43 -3.20 8.42
C ILE A 49 -15.74 -3.88 7.10
N GLU A 50 -16.95 -4.43 6.92
CA GLU A 50 -17.25 -5.27 5.75
C GLU A 50 -17.27 -4.48 4.44
N GLN A 51 -17.70 -3.22 4.52
CA GLN A 51 -17.72 -2.30 3.37
C GLN A 51 -16.42 -1.51 3.22
N ALA A 52 -15.42 -1.70 4.09
CA ALA A 52 -14.12 -1.05 3.91
C ALA A 52 -13.45 -1.57 2.63
N ALA A 53 -13.04 -0.62 1.79
CA ALA A 53 -12.33 -0.89 0.55
C ALA A 53 -10.98 -0.15 0.56
N PHE A 54 -9.89 -0.91 0.47
CA PHE A 54 -8.51 -0.44 0.42
C PHE A 54 -7.89 -0.77 -0.92
N SER A 55 -7.31 0.20 -1.62
CA SER A 55 -6.62 -0.03 -2.88
C SER A 55 -5.25 0.65 -2.90
N PRO A 56 -4.18 -0.01 -3.38
CA PRO A 56 -2.88 0.63 -3.56
C PRO A 56 -2.90 1.70 -4.67
N SER A 57 -3.94 1.79 -5.48
CA SER A 57 -4.12 2.86 -6.47
C SER A 57 -4.62 4.18 -5.88
N GLN A 58 -5.05 4.19 -4.62
CA GLN A 58 -5.49 5.41 -3.91
C GLN A 58 -4.29 6.06 -3.22
N LEU A 59 -3.45 6.73 -4.00
CA LEU A 59 -2.24 7.40 -3.54
C LEU A 59 -2.45 8.92 -3.42
N PHE A 60 -1.67 9.55 -2.54
CA PHE A 60 -1.60 11.00 -2.44
C PHE A 60 -0.61 11.56 -3.48
N PRO A 61 -0.79 12.81 -3.95
CA PRO A 61 0.19 13.46 -4.82
C PRO A 61 1.60 13.43 -4.21
N GLY A 62 2.59 12.95 -4.97
CA GLY A 62 3.98 12.79 -4.52
C GLY A 62 4.38 11.36 -4.12
N ILE A 63 3.44 10.40 -4.14
CA ILE A 63 3.72 8.97 -3.99
C ILE A 63 3.25 8.25 -5.25
N GLU A 64 4.13 7.44 -5.85
CA GLU A 64 3.85 6.73 -7.09
C GLU A 64 4.22 5.24 -6.96
N PRO A 65 3.52 4.34 -7.68
CA PRO A 65 3.85 2.92 -7.68
C PRO A 65 5.14 2.68 -8.46
N SER A 66 5.99 1.78 -7.96
CA SER A 66 7.17 1.31 -8.70
C SER A 66 6.79 0.35 -9.82
N GLU A 67 7.70 0.11 -10.75
CA GLU A 67 7.57 -0.86 -11.86
C GLU A 67 7.69 -2.34 -11.40
N ASP A 68 7.26 -2.64 -10.18
CA ASP A 68 7.14 -4.03 -9.71
C ASP A 68 5.91 -4.67 -10.40
N PRO A 69 6.08 -5.77 -11.15
CA PRO A 69 4.98 -6.38 -11.90
C PRO A 69 3.81 -6.82 -11.02
N MET A 70 4.07 -7.22 -9.77
CA MET A 70 3.03 -7.58 -8.81
C MET A 70 2.34 -6.35 -8.24
N LEU A 71 3.07 -5.27 -7.97
CA LEU A 71 2.45 -4.01 -7.55
C LEU A 71 1.55 -3.45 -8.65
N GLN A 72 2.03 -3.44 -9.90
CA GLN A 72 1.29 -2.96 -11.06
C GLN A 72 0.00 -3.77 -11.27
N ALA A 73 0.06 -5.10 -11.14
CA ALA A 73 -1.13 -5.93 -11.19
C ALA A 73 -2.14 -5.59 -10.06
N ARG A 74 -1.66 -5.28 -8.86
CA ARG A 74 -2.52 -4.91 -7.71
C ARG A 74 -3.19 -3.55 -7.87
N VAL A 75 -2.52 -2.58 -8.48
CA VAL A 75 -3.10 -1.25 -8.78
C VAL A 75 -4.39 -1.40 -9.58
N PHE A 76 -4.44 -2.38 -10.49
CA PHE A 76 -5.64 -2.70 -11.26
C PHE A 76 -6.63 -3.63 -10.52
N ALA A 77 -6.13 -4.71 -9.89
CA ALA A 77 -6.99 -5.77 -9.37
C ALA A 77 -7.91 -5.35 -8.21
N TYR A 78 -7.44 -4.48 -7.32
CA TYR A 78 -8.22 -4.04 -6.15
C TYR A 78 -9.46 -3.20 -6.50
N PRO A 79 -9.36 -2.13 -7.33
CA PRO A 79 -10.55 -1.35 -7.70
C PRO A 79 -11.57 -2.17 -8.52
N ASP A 80 -11.11 -3.13 -9.32
CA ASP A 80 -11.98 -4.05 -10.06
C ASP A 80 -12.78 -4.94 -9.10
N ALA A 81 -12.09 -5.65 -8.19
CA ALA A 81 -12.73 -6.50 -7.19
C ALA A 81 -13.69 -5.72 -6.27
N GLN A 82 -13.35 -4.47 -5.93
CA GLN A 82 -14.23 -3.60 -5.12
C GLN A 82 -15.50 -3.21 -5.85
N SER A 83 -15.38 -2.87 -7.14
CA SER A 83 -16.53 -2.53 -7.98
C SER A 83 -17.49 -3.72 -8.12
N TYR A 84 -16.95 -4.94 -8.18
CA TYR A 84 -17.75 -6.16 -8.16
C TYR A 84 -18.41 -6.42 -6.80
N LYS A 85 -17.67 -6.28 -5.70
CA LYS A 85 -18.15 -6.58 -4.34
C LYS A 85 -19.20 -5.58 -3.84
N LEU A 86 -18.94 -4.29 -4.03
CA LEU A 86 -19.68 -3.19 -3.39
C LEU A 86 -20.52 -2.37 -4.40
N GLY A 87 -20.40 -2.66 -5.69
CA GLY A 87 -21.02 -1.90 -6.77
C GLY A 87 -20.15 -0.74 -7.25
N SER A 88 -20.48 -0.16 -8.41
CA SER A 88 -19.69 0.88 -9.08
C SER A 88 -19.47 2.15 -8.24
N ASN A 89 -20.42 2.48 -7.35
CA ASN A 89 -20.40 3.68 -6.52
C ASN A 89 -19.87 3.46 -5.10
N TYR A 90 -19.06 2.41 -4.87
CA TYR A 90 -18.52 2.11 -3.53
C TYR A 90 -17.77 3.28 -2.88
N ARG A 91 -17.20 4.19 -3.69
CA ARG A 91 -16.54 5.42 -3.24
C ARG A 91 -17.45 6.43 -2.54
N GLN A 92 -18.76 6.33 -2.74
CA GLN A 92 -19.75 7.22 -2.15
C GLN A 92 -20.29 6.68 -0.80
N THR A 93 -19.78 5.54 -0.32
CA THR A 93 -20.18 4.99 0.96
C THR A 93 -19.70 5.90 2.09
N SER A 94 -20.49 6.05 3.16
CA SER A 94 -20.28 7.00 4.26
C SER A 94 -18.90 6.95 4.92
N GLN A 95 -18.15 5.84 4.79
CA GLN A 95 -16.77 5.70 5.29
C GLN A 95 -15.69 6.23 4.33
N GLN A 96 -15.98 6.34 3.03
CA GLN A 96 -15.04 6.76 1.99
C GLN A 96 -15.23 8.22 1.56
N VAL A 97 -16.35 8.86 1.92
CA VAL A 97 -16.71 10.22 1.49
C VAL A 97 -15.90 11.33 2.19
N ASP A 98 -15.19 11.05 3.28
CA ASP A 98 -14.73 12.10 4.22
C ASP A 98 -13.22 12.42 4.19
N ARG A 99 -12.50 12.35 3.07
CA ARG A 99 -11.02 12.59 3.08
C ARG A 99 -10.46 13.38 1.91
N SER A 100 -11.06 14.53 1.59
CA SER A 100 -10.50 15.48 0.61
C SER A 100 -10.32 16.90 1.15
N GLU A 101 -10.34 17.09 2.48
CA GLU A 101 -9.88 18.30 3.17
C GLU A 101 -8.60 18.02 3.96
#